data_AF-A0A533URD1-F1
#
_entry.id   AF-A0A533URD1-F1
#
_cell.length_a   1.000
_cell.length_b   1.000
_cell.length_c   1.000
_cell.angle_alpha   90.00
_cell.angle_beta   90.00
_cell.angle_gamma   90.00
#
_symmetry.space_group_name_H-M   'P 1'
#
loop_
_entity.id
_entity.type
_entity.pdbx_description
1 polymer ?
#
loop_
_entity_poly.entity_id
_entity_poly.type
_entity_poly.pdbx_seq_one_letter_code
_entity_poly.pdbx_strand_id
1 'polypeptide(L)'
;MKKIYLRWPILIVAILVPVSIFELKNGSGQENETIFSENESNKYIDYLQNARNLLKQTSAEYKNSNYTGAEELAIAAYLDNFEYVESELEKKGSHSLMQDIEHMMREELRDLIKNKANQAELDTHINATDAKLLEAIYLLKGSK
;
A
#
# COMPACT_ATOMS: atom_id res chain seq x y z
N MET A 1 -6.66 -42.12 14.37
CA MET A 1 -5.34 -41.59 13.96
C MET A 1 -4.83 -40.68 15.07
N LYS A 2 -3.72 -41.05 15.71
CA LYS A 2 -3.23 -40.50 16.98
C LYS A 2 -2.29 -39.33 16.67
N LYS A 3 -2.65 -38.09 17.02
CA LYS A 3 -1.73 -36.95 16.96
C LYS A 3 -0.91 -36.93 18.26
N ILE A 4 0.39 -37.09 18.13
CA ILE A 4 1.35 -37.14 19.24
C ILE A 4 1.75 -35.71 19.57
N TYR A 5 1.44 -35.26 20.79
CA TYR A 5 1.87 -33.98 21.34
C TYR A 5 3.25 -34.13 21.96
N LEU A 6 4.23 -33.39 21.46
CA LEU A 6 5.57 -33.34 22.03
C LEU A 6 5.60 -32.25 23.13
N ARG A 7 5.52 -32.68 24.39
CA ARG A 7 5.78 -31.82 25.56
C ARG A 7 7.28 -31.82 25.82
N TRP A 8 7.91 -30.65 25.81
CA TRP A 8 9.28 -30.49 26.30
C TRP A 8 9.25 -29.64 27.57
N PRO A 9 9.60 -30.19 28.76
CA PRO A 9 9.86 -29.36 29.92
C PRO A 9 11.36 -29.14 30.03
N ILE A 10 11.80 -27.88 30.02
CA ILE A 10 13.07 -27.51 30.67
C ILE A 10 12.76 -26.35 31.61
N LEU A 11 12.76 -26.69 32.89
CA LEU A 11 12.86 -25.79 34.02
C LEU A 11 14.23 -25.12 33.95
N ILE A 12 14.28 -23.78 33.96
CA ILE A 12 15.49 -23.06 34.36
C ILE A 12 15.16 -22.27 35.63
N VAL A 13 15.98 -22.59 36.62
CA VAL A 13 16.03 -22.17 38.01
C VAL A 13 16.02 -20.64 38.17
N ALA A 14 15.20 -20.17 39.10
CA ALA A 14 15.30 -18.82 39.65
C ALA A 14 16.65 -18.67 40.38
N ILE A 15 17.53 -17.84 39.84
CA ILE A 15 18.73 -17.39 40.54
C ILE A 15 18.37 -16.10 41.27
N LEU A 16 18.19 -16.23 42.59
CA LEU A 16 18.08 -15.14 43.55
C LEU A 16 19.50 -14.63 43.84
N VAL A 17 19.83 -13.41 43.41
CA VAL A 17 21.02 -12.70 43.87
C VAL A 17 20.58 -11.35 44.47
N PRO A 18 20.99 -11.01 45.70
CA PRO A 18 20.62 -9.75 46.31
C PRO A 18 21.39 -8.56 45.68
N VAL A 19 20.61 -7.56 45.31
CA VAL A 19 20.81 -6.11 45.45
C VAL A 19 22.26 -5.60 45.45
N SER A 20 22.61 -4.88 44.40
CA SER A 20 23.48 -3.70 44.48
C SER A 20 22.64 -2.48 44.11
N ILE A 21 22.44 -1.58 45.06
CA ILE A 21 21.82 -0.28 44.84
C ILE A 21 22.76 0.56 43.98
N PHE A 22 22.28 1.06 42.85
CA PHE A 22 22.82 2.25 42.23
C PHE A 22 21.65 3.13 41.79
N GLU A 23 21.49 4.29 42.43
CA GLU A 23 20.56 5.32 42.01
C GLU A 23 21.10 6.05 40.78
N LEU A 24 20.29 6.19 39.72
CA LEU A 24 20.40 7.30 38.78
C LEU A 24 19.08 7.55 38.03
N LYS A 25 18.32 8.52 38.52
CA LYS A 25 17.75 9.69 37.80
C LYS A 25 17.33 9.50 36.32
N ASN A 26 16.02 9.70 36.10
CA ASN A 26 15.33 10.19 34.88
C ASN A 26 15.16 9.25 33.68
N GLY A 27 13.93 9.19 33.16
CA GLY A 27 13.66 8.94 31.74
C GLY A 27 12.48 8.02 31.47
N SER A 28 11.37 8.62 31.03
CA SER A 28 10.22 7.94 30.44
C SER A 28 10.63 7.10 29.22
N GLY A 29 10.45 5.78 29.30
CA GLY A 29 10.57 4.86 28.16
C GLY A 29 9.24 4.71 27.43
N GLN A 30 8.97 5.63 26.51
CA GLN A 30 8.06 5.41 25.38
C GLN A 30 8.95 5.31 24.15
N GLU A 31 9.41 4.09 23.85
CA GLU A 31 10.23 3.81 22.68
C GLU A 31 9.67 2.56 22.01
N ASN A 32 8.57 2.73 21.27
CA ASN A 32 7.99 1.72 20.35
C ASN A 32 6.89 2.30 19.42
N GLU A 33 6.99 3.57 18.96
CA GLU A 33 6.04 4.11 17.96
C GLU A 33 6.68 4.33 16.57
N THR A 34 7.99 4.54 16.48
CA THR A 34 8.63 5.01 15.24
C THR A 34 8.86 3.92 14.18
N ILE A 35 9.13 2.68 14.59
CA ILE A 35 9.54 1.60 13.66
C ILE A 35 8.35 0.97 12.91
N PHE A 36 7.15 0.97 13.49
CA PHE A 36 5.95 0.39 12.87
C PHE A 36 5.40 1.29 11.75
N SER A 37 5.37 2.61 12.00
CA SER A 37 4.88 3.63 11.07
C SER A 37 5.68 3.71 9.76
N GLU A 38 7.01 3.62 9.82
CA GLU A 38 7.87 3.70 8.63
C GLU A 38 7.75 2.46 7.73
N ASN A 39 7.68 1.26 8.32
CA ASN A 39 7.57 0.03 7.55
C ASN A 39 6.22 -0.08 6.81
N GLU A 40 5.12 0.33 7.46
CA GLU A 40 3.81 0.38 6.80
C GLU A 40 3.74 1.50 5.75
N SER A 41 4.29 2.70 6.02
CA SER A 41 4.37 3.78 5.04
C SER A 41 5.12 3.36 3.77
N ASN A 42 6.27 2.69 3.92
CA ASN A 42 7.03 2.16 2.79
C ASN A 42 6.22 1.17 1.97
N LYS A 43 5.47 0.28 2.62
CA LYS A 43 4.59 -0.69 1.96
C LYS A 43 3.47 -0.02 1.15
N TYR A 44 2.82 1.02 1.67
CA TYR A 44 1.79 1.75 0.92
C TYR A 44 2.36 2.51 -0.27
N ILE A 45 3.56 3.07 -0.13
CA ILE A 45 4.29 3.69 -1.24
C ILE A 45 4.59 2.65 -2.32
N ASP A 46 4.97 1.42 -1.95
CA ASP A 46 5.24 0.35 -2.91
C ASP A 46 3.98 -0.06 -3.68
N TYR A 47 2.82 -0.18 -3.01
CA TYR A 47 1.54 -0.41 -3.70
C TYR A 47 1.23 0.69 -4.72
N LEU A 48 1.40 1.97 -4.35
CA LEU A 48 1.18 3.09 -5.28
C LEU A 48 2.15 3.04 -6.47
N GLN A 49 3.42 2.71 -6.24
CA GLN A 49 4.39 2.57 -7.33
C GLN A 49 4.04 1.41 -8.27
N ASN A 50 3.59 0.28 -7.72
CA ASN A 50 3.16 -0.86 -8.51
C ASN A 50 1.90 -0.55 -9.32
N ALA A 51 0.90 0.14 -8.74
CA ALA A 51 -0.27 0.62 -9.46
C ALA A 51 0.12 1.48 -10.67
N ARG A 52 1.04 2.45 -10.49
CA ARG A 52 1.57 3.28 -11.60
C ARG A 52 2.23 2.45 -12.70
N ASN A 53 2.99 1.42 -12.34
CA ASN A 53 3.62 0.53 -13.31
C ASN A 53 2.60 -0.33 -14.07
N LEU A 54 1.55 -0.80 -13.39
CA LEU A 54 0.47 -1.56 -14.01
C LEU A 54 -0.34 -0.67 -14.97
N LEU A 55 -0.62 0.59 -14.62
CA LEU A 55 -1.30 1.53 -15.52
C LEU A 55 -0.50 1.78 -16.82
N LYS A 56 0.83 1.87 -16.74
CA LYS A 56 1.68 1.95 -17.95
C LYS A 56 1.59 0.70 -18.82
N GLN A 57 1.51 -0.47 -18.19
CA GLN A 57 1.34 -1.73 -18.90
C GLN A 57 -0.07 -1.84 -19.52
N THR A 58 -1.12 -1.36 -18.82
CA THR A 58 -2.48 -1.26 -19.35
C THR A 58 -2.50 -0.49 -20.68
N SER A 59 -1.86 0.69 -20.74
CA SER A 59 -1.74 1.48 -21.98
C SER A 59 -1.03 0.69 -23.09
N ALA A 60 0.06 -0.02 -22.76
CA ALA A 60 0.83 -0.80 -23.72
C ALA A 60 0.02 -1.99 -24.29
N GLU A 61 -0.66 -2.77 -23.44
CA GLU A 61 -1.52 -3.87 -23.87
C GLU A 61 -2.70 -3.37 -24.71
N TYR A 62 -3.30 -2.25 -24.30
CA TYR A 62 -4.39 -1.64 -25.03
C TYR A 62 -3.97 -1.21 -26.45
N LYS A 63 -2.79 -0.59 -26.58
CA LYS A 63 -2.20 -0.21 -27.87
C LYS A 63 -1.99 -1.42 -28.79
N ASN A 64 -1.69 -2.59 -28.21
CA ASN A 64 -1.55 -3.84 -28.92
C ASN A 64 -2.90 -4.53 -29.22
N SER A 65 -4.02 -3.85 -28.97
CA SER A 65 -5.39 -4.39 -29.07
C SER A 65 -5.66 -5.58 -28.14
N ASN A 66 -4.82 -5.81 -27.13
CA ASN A 66 -5.06 -6.81 -26.09
C ASN A 66 -5.94 -6.20 -24.98
N TYR A 67 -7.22 -6.01 -25.29
CA TYR A 67 -8.17 -5.37 -24.38
C TYR A 67 -8.41 -6.16 -23.09
N THR A 68 -8.39 -7.51 -23.17
CA THR A 68 -8.52 -8.37 -21.99
C THR A 68 -7.34 -8.18 -21.05
N GLY A 69 -6.10 -8.23 -21.57
CA GLY A 69 -4.91 -7.99 -20.76
C GLY A 69 -4.87 -6.57 -20.19
N ALA A 70 -5.30 -5.57 -20.96
CA ALA A 70 -5.41 -4.20 -20.47
C ALA A 70 -6.41 -4.09 -19.29
N GLU A 71 -7.59 -4.72 -19.40
CA GLU A 71 -8.58 -4.73 -18.31
C GLU A 71 -8.06 -5.47 -17.06
N GLU A 72 -7.42 -6.63 -17.22
CA GLU A 72 -6.83 -7.39 -16.11
C GLU A 72 -5.78 -6.57 -15.35
N LEU A 73 -4.89 -5.89 -16.08
CA LEU A 73 -3.89 -4.99 -15.48
C LEU A 73 -4.51 -3.78 -14.79
N ALA A 74 -5.57 -3.20 -15.36
CA ALA A 74 -6.28 -2.07 -14.75
C ALA A 74 -6.98 -2.49 -13.44
N ILE A 75 -7.58 -3.69 -13.43
CA ILE A 75 -8.18 -4.28 -12.23
C ILE A 75 -7.11 -4.52 -11.15
N ALA A 76 -5.97 -5.12 -11.52
CA ALA A 76 -4.87 -5.36 -10.58
C ALA A 76 -4.27 -4.06 -10.04
N ALA A 77 -4.18 -3.01 -10.86
CA ALA A 77 -3.73 -1.69 -10.39
C ALA A 77 -4.64 -1.13 -9.29
N TYR A 78 -5.95 -1.43 -9.34
CA TYR A 78 -6.90 -1.02 -8.32
C TYR A 78 -6.96 -1.99 -7.13
N LEU A 79 -7.47 -3.22 -7.34
CA LEU A 79 -7.77 -4.18 -6.26
C LEU A 79 -6.52 -4.68 -5.55
N ASP A 80 -5.48 -5.01 -6.30
CA ASP A 80 -4.27 -5.61 -5.70
C ASP A 80 -3.30 -4.53 -5.17
N ASN A 81 -3.62 -3.25 -5.36
CA ASN A 81 -2.73 -2.15 -5.00
C ASN A 81 -3.46 -0.97 -4.37
N PHE A 82 -4.16 -0.13 -5.15
CA PHE A 82 -4.72 1.12 -4.62
C PHE A 82 -5.73 0.91 -3.47
N GLU A 83 -6.54 -0.15 -3.51
CA GLU A 83 -7.51 -0.49 -2.45
C GLU A 83 -6.83 -0.60 -1.06
N TYR A 84 -5.61 -1.14 -1.00
CA TYR A 84 -4.83 -1.25 0.25
C TYR A 84 -4.37 0.09 0.82
N VAL A 85 -4.43 1.17 0.03
CA VAL A 85 -3.91 2.50 0.37
C VAL A 85 -5.03 3.47 0.76
N GLU A 86 -6.28 3.20 0.36
CA GLU A 86 -7.42 4.11 0.57
C GLU A 86 -7.58 4.55 2.03
N SER A 87 -7.57 3.59 2.96
CA SER A 87 -7.74 3.88 4.39
C SER A 87 -6.64 4.76 4.98
N GLU A 88 -5.43 4.70 4.43
CA GLU A 88 -4.30 5.50 4.90
C GLU A 88 -4.35 6.93 4.37
N LEU A 89 -4.80 7.11 3.13
CA LEU A 89 -5.09 8.45 2.59
C LEU A 89 -6.20 9.13 3.38
N GLU A 90 -7.22 8.38 3.78
CA GLU A 90 -8.29 8.89 4.63
C GLU A 90 -7.79 9.31 6.03
N LYS A 91 -6.95 8.48 6.68
CA LYS A 91 -6.30 8.83 7.97
C LYS A 91 -5.44 10.09 7.89
N LYS A 92 -4.85 10.37 6.72
CA LYS A 92 -4.08 11.60 6.46
C LYS A 92 -4.96 12.82 6.12
N GLY A 93 -6.28 12.67 6.13
CA GLY A 93 -7.23 13.74 5.83
C GLY A 93 -7.40 14.02 4.33
N SER A 94 -7.05 13.07 3.47
CA SER A 94 -7.05 13.21 2.01
C SER A 94 -8.17 12.43 1.32
N HIS A 95 -9.36 12.46 1.92
CA HIS A 95 -10.53 11.72 1.44
C HIS A 95 -10.90 12.05 -0.02
N SER A 96 -10.87 13.33 -0.41
CA SER A 96 -11.17 13.72 -1.81
C SER A 96 -10.16 13.19 -2.81
N LEU A 97 -8.86 13.19 -2.48
CA LEU A 97 -7.83 12.61 -3.35
C LEU A 97 -8.02 11.09 -3.49
N MET A 98 -8.36 10.42 -2.38
CA MET A 98 -8.64 8.99 -2.38
C MET A 98 -9.82 8.64 -3.30
N GLN A 99 -10.96 9.33 -3.14
CA GLN A 99 -12.16 9.08 -3.96
C GLN A 99 -11.94 9.41 -5.44
N ASP A 100 -11.21 10.48 -5.74
CA ASP A 100 -10.85 10.82 -7.12
C ASP A 100 -10.08 9.68 -7.78
N ILE A 101 -9.05 9.15 -7.10
CA ILE A 101 -8.25 8.04 -7.65
C ILE A 101 -9.10 6.76 -7.77
N GLU A 102 -9.93 6.45 -6.76
CA GLU A 102 -10.86 5.31 -6.79
C GLU A 102 -11.76 5.39 -8.03
N HIS A 103 -12.44 6.50 -8.24
CA HIS A 103 -13.35 6.69 -9.37
C HIS A 103 -12.62 6.58 -10.71
N MET A 104 -11.47 7.25 -10.84
CA MET A 104 -10.66 7.22 -12.06
C MET A 104 -10.20 5.79 -12.41
N MET A 105 -9.77 5.01 -11.42
CA MET A 105 -9.25 3.66 -11.65
C MET A 105 -10.35 2.61 -11.80
N ARG A 106 -11.37 2.64 -10.94
CA ARG A 106 -12.39 1.58 -10.83
C ARG A 106 -13.49 1.73 -11.87
N GLU A 107 -13.85 2.96 -12.22
CA GLU A 107 -15.01 3.25 -13.06
C GLU A 107 -14.54 3.76 -14.43
N GLU A 108 -13.94 4.96 -14.47
CA GLU A 108 -13.65 5.64 -15.73
C GLU A 108 -12.66 4.88 -16.62
N LEU A 109 -11.53 4.42 -16.07
CA LEU A 109 -10.54 3.66 -16.83
C LEU A 109 -11.13 2.36 -17.40
N ARG A 110 -11.93 1.66 -16.60
CA ARG A 110 -12.54 0.40 -17.02
C ARG A 110 -13.58 0.62 -18.11
N ASP A 111 -14.35 1.69 -18.03
CA ASP A 111 -15.32 2.06 -19.06
C ASP A 111 -14.63 2.46 -20.36
N LEU A 112 -13.53 3.22 -20.31
CA LEU A 112 -12.72 3.52 -21.49
C LEU A 112 -12.21 2.25 -22.19
N ILE A 113 -11.73 1.28 -21.42
CA ILE A 113 -11.25 0.00 -21.97
C ILE A 113 -12.40 -0.80 -22.61
N LYS A 114 -13.52 -0.97 -21.91
CA LYS A 114 -14.69 -1.74 -22.38
C LYS A 114 -15.33 -1.12 -23.62
N ASN A 115 -15.43 0.21 -23.65
CA ASN A 115 -16.01 0.95 -24.76
C ASN A 115 -15.05 1.11 -25.93
N LYS A 116 -13.82 0.59 -25.80
CA LYS A 116 -12.76 0.68 -26.81
C LYS A 116 -12.53 2.13 -27.26
N ALA A 117 -12.40 3.03 -26.29
CA ALA A 117 -12.04 4.42 -26.53
C ALA A 117 -10.78 4.56 -27.39
N ASN A 118 -10.56 5.71 -28.01
CA ASN A 118 -9.34 5.90 -28.79
C ASN A 118 -8.11 5.93 -27.87
N GLN A 119 -6.93 5.55 -28.39
CA GLN A 119 -5.69 5.44 -27.62
C GLN A 119 -5.35 6.74 -26.86
N ALA A 120 -5.55 7.91 -27.48
CA ALA A 120 -5.17 9.18 -26.88
C ALA A 120 -6.04 9.52 -25.66
N GLU A 121 -7.32 9.18 -25.69
CA GLU A 121 -8.24 9.34 -24.57
C GLU A 121 -7.85 8.45 -23.39
N LEU A 122 -7.55 7.17 -23.65
CA LEU A 122 -7.05 6.25 -22.63
C LEU A 122 -5.73 6.74 -22.00
N ASP A 123 -4.77 7.14 -22.84
CA ASP A 123 -3.46 7.62 -22.36
C ASP A 123 -3.60 8.92 -21.55
N THR A 124 -4.51 9.82 -21.95
CA THR A 124 -4.81 11.04 -21.19
C THR A 124 -5.34 10.69 -19.80
N HIS A 125 -6.28 9.75 -19.73
CA HIS A 125 -6.85 9.29 -18.46
C HIS A 125 -5.81 8.62 -17.54
N ILE A 126 -4.99 7.73 -18.12
CA ILE A 126 -3.91 7.06 -17.39
C ILE A 126 -2.89 8.06 -16.84
N ASN A 127 -2.49 9.06 -17.64
CA ASN A 127 -1.55 10.09 -17.20
C ASN A 127 -2.12 10.97 -16.08
N ALA A 128 -3.40 11.32 -16.15
CA ALA A 128 -4.07 12.06 -15.09
C ALA A 128 -4.15 11.24 -13.78
N THR A 129 -4.44 9.94 -13.90
CA THR A 129 -4.45 9.00 -12.77
C THR A 129 -3.06 8.85 -12.14
N ASP A 130 -2.03 8.68 -12.98
CA ASP A 130 -0.62 8.56 -12.56
C ASP A 130 -0.14 9.79 -11.78
N ALA A 131 -0.58 10.99 -12.17
CA ALA A 131 -0.27 12.22 -11.46
C ALA A 131 -0.89 12.27 -10.05
N LYS A 132 -2.14 11.84 -9.88
CA LYS A 132 -2.77 11.75 -8.56
C LYS A 132 -2.16 10.65 -7.68
N LEU A 133 -1.78 9.51 -8.26
CA LEU A 133 -1.03 8.47 -7.54
C LEU A 133 0.33 8.99 -7.07
N LEU A 134 1.01 9.83 -7.87
CA LEU A 134 2.24 10.49 -7.47
C LEU A 134 2.00 11.50 -6.32
N GLU A 135 0.91 12.26 -6.36
CA GLU A 135 0.49 13.13 -5.25
C GLU A 135 0.29 12.33 -3.95
N ALA A 136 -0.41 11.19 -4.03
CA ALA A 136 -0.60 10.30 -2.90
C ALA A 136 0.73 9.78 -2.33
N ILE A 137 1.71 9.45 -3.19
CA ILE A 137 3.06 9.06 -2.74
C ILE A 137 3.73 10.19 -1.96
N TYR A 138 3.70 11.43 -2.45
CA TYR A 138 4.33 12.56 -1.75
C TYR A 138 3.69 12.83 -0.40
N LEU A 139 2.37 12.71 -0.34
CA LEU A 139 1.61 12.85 0.88
C LEU A 139 1.98 11.80 1.94
N LEU A 140 2.11 10.53 1.55
CA LEU A 140 2.50 9.45 2.47
C LEU A 140 3.96 9.54 2.90
N LYS A 141 4.84 10.07 2.05
CA LYS A 141 6.25 10.40 2.41
C LYS A 141 6.37 11.56 3.39
N GLY A 142 5.31 12.33 3.61
CA GLY A 142 5.36 13.56 4.42
C GLY A 142 6.19 14.68 3.78
N SER A 143 6.44 14.61 2.47
CA SER A 143 7.15 15.66 1.73
C SER A 143 6.11 16.56 1.05
N LYS A 144 5.87 17.74 1.60
CA LYS A 144 5.13 18.84 0.93
C LYS A 144 6.10 19.77 0.22
#